data_AF-B8FNZ5-F1
#
_entry.id   AF-B8FNZ5-F1
#
_cell.length_a   1.000
_cell.length_b   1.000
_cell.length_c   1.000
_cell.angle_alpha   90.00
_cell.angle_beta   90.00
_cell.angle_gamma   90.00
#
_symmetry.space_group_name_H-M   'P 1'
#
loop_
_entity.id
_entity.type
_entity.pdbx_description
1 polymer ?
#
loop_
_entity_poly.entity_id
_entity_poly.type
_entity_poly.pdbx_seq_one_letter_code
_entity_poly.pdbx_strand_id
1 'polypeptide(L)'
;MNKKSRTLVITLFLVCITLLGGNHFAVSASALQANSEAPLLTYKGTHGVEIRSYVPGYDLDKLKEIYDEFAKNTIGEEIAYLSHINLYPDYPRGTNTVGMWHGEWFRDQIAPGRYIDLFGVGDDNPYVLNTLSHEYGHHFLYYYLNKKEGISNNYLDSEYAKIRNLNHYTEIDNGDHCWSAVEIAAEDYVQLFGSPNLTRIRSYQYTPQENAHLPLAWEVPGLYDYFVNLSGLKGKEDRDAPSMPLLQLTEVTSEGLFFQWDEATDDSREPLIYSMVGVTHPTEDSTVKYLMSITKENNCYKSSLSRRQLREDRIEDILVKLIVMDQSGNAVSNNIQIDLSRPEDYFFLMPSPVLYLK
;
A
#
# COMPACT_ATOMS: atom_id res chain seq x y z
N MET A 1 1.36 -53.22 50.36
CA MET A 1 0.34 -52.30 50.89
C MET A 1 1.02 -50.99 51.28
N ASN A 2 0.65 -49.79 50.82
CA ASN A 2 -0.04 -49.38 49.60
C ASN A 2 0.46 -47.96 49.28
N LYS A 3 0.72 -47.71 47.99
CA LYS A 3 1.31 -46.48 47.41
C LYS A 3 0.43 -45.25 47.69
N LYS A 4 1.00 -44.15 48.18
CA LYS A 4 0.38 -42.81 48.12
C LYS A 4 0.69 -42.19 46.76
N SER A 5 -0.28 -42.21 45.86
CA SER A 5 -0.31 -41.41 44.63
C SER A 5 -0.82 -40.01 44.98
N ARG A 6 -0.04 -38.97 44.68
CA ARG A 6 -0.50 -37.58 44.68
C ARG A 6 -0.94 -37.25 43.25
N THR A 7 -2.24 -37.18 43.04
CA THR A 7 -2.84 -36.68 41.80
C THR A 7 -2.73 -35.15 41.78
N LEU A 8 -2.02 -34.61 40.80
CA LEU A 8 -2.01 -33.19 40.46
C LEU A 8 -3.31 -32.90 39.70
N VAL A 9 -4.20 -32.09 40.29
CA VAL A 9 -5.38 -31.58 39.59
C VAL A 9 -4.96 -30.28 38.89
N ILE A 10 -4.86 -30.33 37.56
CA ILE A 10 -4.73 -29.15 36.71
C ILE A 10 -6.14 -28.64 36.45
N THR A 11 -6.49 -27.51 37.06
CA THR A 11 -7.75 -26.80 36.78
C THR A 11 -7.57 -25.97 35.51
N LEU A 12 -8.14 -26.44 34.39
CA LEU A 12 -8.28 -25.70 33.15
C LEU A 12 -9.46 -24.74 33.31
N PHE A 13 -9.23 -23.42 33.31
CA PHE A 13 -10.29 -22.43 33.23
C PHE A 13 -10.71 -22.27 31.76
N LEU A 14 -11.80 -22.95 31.39
CA LEU A 14 -12.53 -22.67 30.16
C LEU A 14 -13.70 -21.75 30.54
N VAL A 15 -13.63 -20.47 30.17
CA VAL A 15 -14.75 -19.55 30.33
C VAL A 15 -15.61 -19.63 29.07
N CYS A 16 -16.66 -20.45 29.14
CA CYS A 16 -17.81 -20.39 28.23
C CYS A 16 -18.83 -19.40 28.81
N ILE A 17 -19.05 -18.27 28.12
CA ILE A 17 -20.24 -17.44 28.31
C ILE A 17 -21.17 -17.72 27.15
N THR A 18 -22.31 -18.34 27.43
CA THR A 18 -23.48 -18.31 26.56
C THR A 18 -24.72 -18.06 27.41
N LEU A 19 -25.40 -16.93 27.21
CA LEU A 19 -26.85 -16.84 27.37
C LEU A 19 -27.44 -15.80 26.39
N LEU A 20 -28.06 -16.35 25.34
CA LEU A 20 -29.37 -16.05 24.77
C LEU A 20 -29.65 -14.69 24.11
N GLY A 21 -29.79 -14.74 22.77
CA GLY A 21 -30.44 -13.69 21.97
C GLY A 21 -30.28 -13.89 20.45
N GLY A 22 -30.92 -14.94 19.92
CA GLY A 22 -31.04 -15.35 18.50
C GLY A 22 -30.54 -14.42 17.39
N ASN A 23 -29.55 -14.92 16.64
CA ASN A 23 -29.68 -15.23 15.21
C ASN A 23 -28.52 -16.15 14.80
N HIS A 24 -28.84 -17.18 14.03
CA HIS A 24 -27.90 -18.20 13.59
C HIS A 24 -26.79 -17.61 12.73
N PHE A 25 -25.64 -17.34 13.33
CA PHE A 25 -24.36 -17.41 12.62
C PHE A 25 -23.67 -18.69 13.10
N ALA A 26 -23.75 -19.72 12.27
CA ALA A 26 -22.77 -20.77 12.30
C ALA A 26 -21.41 -20.08 12.11
N VAL A 27 -20.63 -19.99 13.19
CA VAL A 27 -19.21 -19.68 13.08
C VAL A 27 -18.62 -20.85 12.33
N SER A 28 -18.47 -20.70 11.02
CA SER A 28 -17.71 -21.63 10.22
C SER A 28 -16.29 -21.57 10.76
N ALA A 29 -15.86 -22.67 11.38
CA ALA A 29 -14.46 -22.97 11.57
C ALA A 29 -13.83 -23.21 10.19
N SER A 30 -13.62 -22.13 9.43
CA SER A 30 -12.73 -22.08 8.27
C SER A 30 -11.44 -21.42 8.70
N ALA A 31 -10.77 -22.01 9.70
CA ALA A 31 -9.32 -21.90 9.74
C ALA A 31 -8.85 -22.54 8.43
N LEU A 32 -8.17 -21.75 7.59
CA LEU A 32 -7.72 -22.17 6.28
C LEU A 32 -7.05 -23.53 6.36
N GLN A 33 -7.59 -24.47 5.58
CA GLN A 33 -6.80 -25.61 5.14
C GLN A 33 -5.65 -25.00 4.34
N ALA A 34 -4.45 -24.97 4.93
CA ALA A 34 -3.23 -24.94 4.14
C ALA A 34 -3.41 -26.03 3.08
N ASN A 35 -3.36 -25.65 1.80
CA ASN A 35 -3.46 -26.61 0.71
C ASN A 35 -2.42 -27.70 1.00
N SER A 36 -2.89 -28.92 1.29
CA SER A 36 -2.01 -30.05 1.63
C SER A 36 -1.20 -30.53 0.42
N GLU A 37 -1.39 -29.89 -0.73
CA GLU A 37 -0.69 -30.16 -1.97
C GLU A 37 0.71 -29.55 -1.93
N ALA A 38 1.68 -30.33 -2.40
CA ALA A 38 3.04 -29.84 -2.61
C ALA A 38 3.04 -28.80 -3.74
N PRO A 39 3.90 -27.78 -3.69
CA PRO A 39 4.03 -26.83 -4.80
C PRO A 39 4.47 -27.57 -6.08
N LEU A 40 3.95 -27.12 -7.22
CA LEU A 40 4.32 -27.66 -8.54
C LEU A 40 5.79 -27.37 -8.86
N LEU A 41 6.27 -26.21 -8.41
CA LEU A 41 7.62 -25.76 -8.64
C LEU A 41 8.12 -24.92 -7.45
N THR A 42 9.41 -24.96 -7.20
CA THR A 42 10.04 -24.15 -6.16
C THR A 42 11.39 -23.63 -6.64
N TYR A 43 11.60 -22.33 -6.47
CA TYR A 43 12.88 -21.66 -6.70
C TYR A 43 13.39 -21.09 -5.38
N LYS A 44 14.65 -21.37 -5.03
CA LYS A 44 15.28 -20.83 -3.82
C LYS A 44 16.18 -19.66 -4.17
N GLY A 45 15.84 -18.49 -3.64
CA GLY A 45 16.57 -17.27 -3.85
C GLY A 45 17.84 -17.13 -2.99
N THR A 46 18.64 -16.11 -3.30
CA THR A 46 19.92 -15.82 -2.62
C THR A 46 19.78 -15.44 -1.15
N HIS A 47 18.63 -14.90 -0.75
CA HIS A 47 18.29 -14.58 0.65
C HIS A 47 17.74 -15.79 1.43
N GLY A 48 17.67 -16.97 0.81
CA GLY A 48 17.13 -18.18 1.44
C GLY A 48 15.61 -18.32 1.34
N VAL A 49 14.89 -17.28 0.90
CA VAL A 49 13.44 -17.31 0.62
C VAL A 49 13.16 -18.19 -0.60
N GLU A 50 12.13 -19.01 -0.49
CA GLU A 50 11.62 -19.83 -1.59
C GLU A 50 10.42 -19.17 -2.29
N ILE A 51 10.44 -19.09 -3.62
CA ILE A 51 9.24 -18.82 -4.41
C ILE A 51 8.62 -20.16 -4.78
N ARG A 52 7.40 -20.41 -4.33
CA ARG A 52 6.67 -21.67 -4.50
C ARG A 52 5.45 -21.44 -5.38
N SER A 53 5.37 -22.13 -6.50
CA SER A 53 4.27 -21.96 -7.44
C SER A 53 3.29 -23.12 -7.38
N TYR A 54 2.02 -22.77 -7.31
CA TYR A 54 0.87 -23.63 -7.55
C TYR A 54 0.21 -23.30 -8.91
N VAL A 55 0.79 -22.36 -9.66
CA VAL A 55 0.29 -21.89 -10.96
C VAL A 55 0.72 -22.85 -12.07
N PRO A 56 -0.21 -23.51 -12.77
CA PRO A 56 0.12 -24.35 -13.92
C PRO A 56 0.80 -23.54 -15.02
N GLY A 57 1.86 -24.08 -15.61
CA GLY A 57 2.57 -23.47 -16.74
C GLY A 57 3.73 -22.55 -16.36
N TYR A 58 3.87 -22.16 -15.08
CA TYR A 58 5.06 -21.47 -14.62
C TYR A 58 6.30 -22.38 -14.68
N ASP A 59 7.41 -21.84 -15.12
CA ASP A 59 8.72 -22.49 -15.12
C ASP A 59 9.68 -21.83 -14.12
N LEU A 60 10.92 -22.35 -14.05
CA LEU A 60 11.91 -21.86 -13.08
C LEU A 60 12.37 -20.45 -13.39
N ASP A 61 12.42 -20.08 -14.68
CA ASP A 61 12.81 -18.73 -15.10
C ASP A 61 11.76 -17.72 -14.64
N LYS A 62 10.47 -18.06 -14.72
CA LYS A 62 9.40 -17.22 -14.18
C LYS A 62 9.50 -17.04 -12.66
N LEU A 63 9.78 -18.11 -11.92
CA LEU A 63 9.91 -17.99 -10.46
C LEU A 63 11.14 -17.18 -10.07
N LYS A 64 12.22 -17.34 -10.84
CA LYS A 64 13.43 -16.54 -10.69
C LYS A 64 13.16 -15.06 -11.00
N GLU A 65 12.41 -14.74 -12.04
CA GLU A 65 12.03 -13.36 -12.38
C GLU A 65 11.29 -12.69 -11.21
N ILE A 66 10.30 -13.39 -10.62
CA ILE A 66 9.56 -12.90 -9.46
C ILE A 66 10.49 -12.70 -8.26
N TYR A 67 11.40 -13.65 -8.00
CA TYR A 67 12.38 -13.51 -6.93
C TYR A 67 13.33 -12.33 -7.16
N ASP A 68 13.88 -12.19 -8.37
CA ASP A 68 14.80 -11.12 -8.72
C ASP A 68 14.14 -9.76 -8.58
N GLU A 69 12.85 -9.66 -8.90
CA GLU A 69 12.06 -8.45 -8.69
C GLU A 69 11.79 -8.19 -7.21
N PHE A 70 11.39 -9.21 -6.45
CA PHE A 70 11.27 -9.13 -5.00
C PHE A 70 12.58 -8.65 -4.35
N ALA A 71 13.73 -9.15 -4.81
CA ALA A 71 15.04 -8.81 -4.28
C ALA A 71 15.49 -7.36 -4.56
N LYS A 72 14.75 -6.60 -5.38
CA LYS A 72 14.97 -5.16 -5.60
C LYS A 72 14.30 -4.27 -4.56
N ASN A 73 13.45 -4.84 -3.70
CA ASN A 73 13.00 -4.14 -2.50
C ASN A 73 14.21 -3.89 -1.56
N THR A 74 14.10 -2.88 -0.70
CA THR A 74 15.11 -2.62 0.33
C THR A 74 14.97 -3.66 1.44
N ILE A 75 15.79 -4.71 1.35
CA ILE A 75 15.77 -5.87 2.24
C ILE A 75 16.88 -5.76 3.29
N GLY A 76 16.52 -5.99 4.56
CA GLY A 76 17.44 -6.04 5.70
C GLY A 76 17.55 -7.43 6.34
N GLU A 77 17.92 -7.46 7.62
CA GLU A 77 18.09 -8.72 8.37
C GLU A 77 16.77 -9.45 8.67
N GLU A 78 15.63 -8.75 8.57
CA GLU A 78 14.30 -9.30 8.77
C GLU A 78 14.00 -10.46 7.82
N ILE A 79 14.60 -10.46 6.62
CA ILE A 79 14.39 -11.49 5.60
C ILE A 79 14.68 -12.90 6.09
N ALA A 80 15.55 -13.06 7.09
CA ALA A 80 15.85 -14.35 7.70
C ALA A 80 14.64 -15.02 8.38
N TYR A 81 13.56 -14.25 8.63
CA TYR A 81 12.32 -14.72 9.23
C TYR A 81 11.26 -15.07 8.19
N LEU A 82 11.41 -14.59 6.95
CA LEU A 82 10.59 -14.98 5.81
C LEU A 82 11.16 -16.25 5.17
N SER A 83 10.36 -17.31 5.14
CA SER A 83 10.79 -18.59 4.59
C SER A 83 10.41 -18.77 3.13
N HIS A 84 9.20 -18.35 2.74
CA HIS A 84 8.71 -18.58 1.39
C HIS A 84 7.59 -17.60 0.99
N ILE A 85 7.35 -17.52 -0.31
CA ILE A 85 6.26 -16.81 -0.96
C ILE A 85 5.53 -17.83 -1.83
N ASN A 86 4.23 -18.04 -1.57
CA ASN A 86 3.38 -18.94 -2.36
C ASN A 86 2.62 -18.16 -3.43
N LEU A 87 2.56 -18.72 -4.64
CA LEU A 87 1.82 -18.18 -5.78
C LEU A 87 0.66 -19.10 -6.11
N TYR A 88 -0.57 -18.61 -5.91
CA TYR A 88 -1.80 -19.35 -6.18
C TYR A 88 -2.52 -18.79 -7.41
N PRO A 89 -3.02 -19.64 -8.33
CA PRO A 89 -3.73 -19.17 -9.51
C PRO A 89 -5.16 -18.67 -9.24
N ASP A 90 -5.73 -19.05 -8.09
CA ASP A 90 -7.10 -18.77 -7.71
C ASP A 90 -7.19 -17.80 -6.53
N TYR A 91 -8.42 -17.45 -6.16
CA TYR A 91 -8.75 -16.52 -5.07
C TYR A 91 -9.50 -17.28 -3.96
N PRO A 92 -8.80 -18.09 -3.12
CA PRO A 92 -9.45 -18.91 -2.10
C PRO A 92 -10.21 -18.10 -1.04
N ARG A 93 -9.90 -16.80 -0.93
CA ARG A 93 -10.54 -15.83 -0.02
C ARG A 93 -11.42 -14.80 -0.72
N GLY A 94 -11.70 -14.99 -2.01
CA GLY A 94 -12.42 -14.02 -2.85
C GLY A 94 -11.49 -13.02 -3.54
N THR A 95 -12.00 -12.36 -4.57
CA THR A 95 -11.23 -11.49 -5.48
C THR A 95 -10.74 -10.19 -4.84
N ASN A 96 -11.21 -9.87 -3.64
CA ASN A 96 -10.81 -8.67 -2.90
C ASN A 96 -9.58 -8.91 -2.01
N THR A 97 -9.08 -10.16 -1.95
CA THR A 97 -7.85 -10.50 -1.22
C THR A 97 -6.84 -11.07 -2.22
N VAL A 98 -5.91 -10.24 -2.65
CA VAL A 98 -4.89 -10.57 -3.67
C VAL A 98 -3.55 -10.99 -3.06
N GLY A 99 -3.35 -10.70 -1.77
CA GLY A 99 -2.16 -11.05 -1.00
C GLY A 99 -2.49 -11.21 0.47
N MET A 100 -1.60 -11.88 1.20
CA MET A 100 -1.66 -11.97 2.65
C MET A 100 -0.29 -12.36 3.22
N TRP A 101 0.20 -11.55 4.14
CA TRP A 101 1.33 -11.88 4.99
C TRP A 101 0.90 -12.72 6.21
N HIS A 102 1.68 -13.76 6.52
CA HIS A 102 1.43 -14.68 7.62
C HIS A 102 2.42 -14.49 8.77
N GLY A 103 2.08 -13.58 9.69
CA GLY A 103 2.77 -13.36 10.94
C GLY A 103 2.56 -14.42 12.01
N GLU A 104 3.51 -14.53 12.93
CA GLU A 104 3.37 -15.20 14.22
C GLU A 104 4.43 -14.63 15.15
N TRP A 105 4.11 -14.57 16.43
CA TRP A 105 4.97 -14.00 17.46
C TRP A 105 5.32 -15.04 18.50
N PHE A 106 6.58 -15.06 18.89
CA PHE A 106 7.07 -15.80 20.04
C PHE A 106 7.84 -14.83 20.95
N ARG A 107 7.31 -14.61 22.17
CA ARG A 107 7.87 -13.67 23.15
C ARG A 107 8.06 -12.27 22.55
N ASP A 108 6.99 -11.74 21.97
CA ASP A 108 6.92 -10.38 21.39
C ASP A 108 7.89 -10.14 20.23
N GLN A 109 8.45 -11.21 19.66
CA GLN A 109 9.31 -11.18 18.47
C GLN A 109 8.68 -12.01 17.36
N ILE A 110 8.88 -11.59 16.12
CA ILE A 110 8.47 -12.36 14.95
C ILE A 110 9.14 -13.75 14.96
N ALA A 111 8.32 -14.79 14.83
CA ALA A 111 8.79 -16.16 14.78
C ALA A 111 9.41 -16.46 13.41
N PRO A 112 10.46 -17.30 13.32
CA PRO A 112 10.97 -17.74 12.02
C PRO A 112 9.90 -18.52 11.25
N GLY A 113 10.09 -18.65 9.94
CA GLY A 113 9.18 -19.44 9.10
C GLY A 113 7.91 -18.69 8.68
N ARG A 114 7.92 -17.35 8.72
CA ARG A 114 6.82 -16.54 8.17
C ARG A 114 6.78 -16.72 6.65
N TYR A 115 5.66 -16.37 6.06
CA TYR A 115 5.48 -16.51 4.62
C TYR A 115 4.44 -15.52 4.10
N ILE A 116 4.39 -15.38 2.77
CA ILE A 116 3.43 -14.55 2.05
C ILE A 116 2.68 -15.46 1.09
N ASP A 117 1.37 -15.32 1.03
CA ASP A 117 0.53 -15.92 0.00
C ASP A 117 0.08 -14.84 -0.99
N LEU A 118 0.27 -15.08 -2.29
CA LEU A 118 -0.25 -14.25 -3.36
C LEU A 118 -1.32 -15.03 -4.12
N PHE A 119 -2.47 -14.40 -4.35
CA PHE A 119 -3.66 -15.01 -4.94
C PHE A 119 -3.95 -14.45 -6.33
N GLY A 120 -4.59 -15.26 -7.18
CA GLY A 120 -4.91 -14.87 -8.55
C GLY A 120 -3.70 -14.64 -9.45
N VAL A 121 -2.59 -15.33 -9.19
CA VAL A 121 -1.33 -15.20 -9.93
C VAL A 121 -1.38 -15.98 -11.25
N GLY A 122 -0.99 -15.37 -12.36
CA GLY A 122 -1.02 -15.98 -13.70
C GLY A 122 -0.52 -15.02 -14.78
N ASP A 123 -0.48 -15.47 -16.03
CA ASP A 123 -0.16 -14.59 -17.15
C ASP A 123 -1.21 -13.47 -17.20
N ASP A 124 -0.75 -12.23 -17.06
CA ASP A 124 -1.52 -10.98 -17.09
C ASP A 124 -2.10 -10.45 -15.76
N ASN A 125 -1.70 -10.93 -14.57
CA ASN A 125 -2.00 -10.18 -13.34
C ASN A 125 -0.91 -9.10 -13.08
N PRO A 126 -1.15 -7.81 -13.38
CA PRO A 126 -0.14 -6.77 -13.22
C PRO A 126 0.10 -6.38 -11.75
N TYR A 127 -0.73 -6.83 -10.82
CA TYR A 127 -0.71 -6.41 -9.42
C TYR A 127 0.25 -7.22 -8.56
N VAL A 128 0.66 -8.41 -9.02
CA VAL A 128 1.46 -9.39 -8.23
C VAL A 128 2.67 -8.75 -7.58
N LEU A 129 3.41 -7.91 -8.30
CA LEU A 129 4.63 -7.29 -7.79
C LEU A 129 4.35 -6.18 -6.76
N ASN A 130 3.31 -5.38 -6.99
CA ASN A 130 2.90 -4.35 -6.04
C ASN A 130 2.37 -4.97 -4.75
N THR A 131 1.49 -5.97 -4.87
CA THR A 131 0.99 -6.76 -3.75
C THR A 131 2.15 -7.43 -3.00
N LEU A 132 3.11 -8.03 -3.69
CA LEU A 132 4.25 -8.64 -3.03
C LEU A 132 5.09 -7.63 -2.24
N SER A 133 5.30 -6.44 -2.79
CA SER A 133 6.01 -5.36 -2.08
C SER A 133 5.23 -4.92 -0.83
N HIS A 134 3.90 -4.81 -0.93
CA HIS A 134 2.99 -4.49 0.17
C HIS A 134 3.04 -5.54 1.29
N GLU A 135 2.85 -6.82 0.95
CA GLU A 135 2.90 -7.91 1.93
C GLU A 135 4.30 -8.04 2.57
N TYR A 136 5.35 -7.70 1.83
CA TYR A 136 6.68 -7.61 2.39
C TYR A 136 6.86 -6.37 3.30
N GLY A 137 6.19 -5.27 2.98
CA GLY A 137 6.11 -4.09 3.84
C GLY A 137 5.57 -4.43 5.23
N HIS A 138 4.49 -5.23 5.29
CA HIS A 138 4.03 -5.81 6.56
C HIS A 138 5.16 -6.55 7.28
N HIS A 139 5.83 -7.48 6.61
CA HIS A 139 6.94 -8.24 7.20
C HIS A 139 8.04 -7.35 7.78
N PHE A 140 8.45 -6.32 7.03
CA PHE A 140 9.44 -5.33 7.42
C PHE A 140 9.00 -4.58 8.68
N LEU A 141 7.78 -4.04 8.68
CA LEU A 141 7.26 -3.23 9.77
C LEU A 141 7.10 -4.03 11.05
N TYR A 142 6.50 -5.22 10.96
CA TYR A 142 6.35 -6.10 12.11
C TYR A 142 7.70 -6.55 12.68
N TYR A 143 8.75 -6.65 11.86
CA TYR A 143 10.09 -6.90 12.38
C TYR A 143 10.62 -5.67 13.14
N TYR A 144 10.68 -4.52 12.48
CA TYR A 144 11.41 -3.38 13.01
C TYR A 144 10.64 -2.59 14.07
N LEU A 145 9.33 -2.36 13.92
CA LEU A 145 8.52 -1.67 14.93
C LEU A 145 8.49 -2.46 16.23
N ASN A 146 8.25 -3.77 16.16
CA ASN A 146 8.23 -4.61 17.36
C ASN A 146 9.63 -4.67 18.00
N LYS A 147 10.70 -4.81 17.20
CA LYS A 147 12.08 -4.88 17.69
C LYS A 147 12.57 -3.58 18.32
N LYS A 148 12.21 -2.42 17.76
CA LYS A 148 12.76 -1.12 18.16
C LYS A 148 11.87 -0.35 19.11
N GLU A 149 10.55 -0.44 18.92
CA GLU A 149 9.58 0.33 19.70
C GLU A 149 8.90 -0.52 20.78
N GLY A 150 8.99 -1.85 20.70
CA GLY A 150 8.35 -2.75 21.67
C GLY A 150 6.82 -2.71 21.59
N ILE A 151 6.29 -2.28 20.45
CA ILE A 151 4.85 -2.21 20.19
C ILE A 151 4.42 -3.56 19.62
N SER A 152 3.37 -4.16 20.17
CA SER A 152 2.83 -5.41 19.62
C SER A 152 1.35 -5.31 19.24
N ASN A 153 0.60 -4.37 19.83
CA ASN A 153 -0.87 -4.38 19.81
C ASN A 153 -1.53 -3.05 19.46
N ASN A 154 -0.83 -1.91 19.56
CA ASN A 154 -1.40 -0.60 19.25
C ASN A 154 -0.41 0.23 18.43
N TYR A 155 -0.57 0.19 17.10
CA TYR A 155 0.31 0.91 16.18
C TYR A 155 0.15 2.42 16.25
N LEU A 156 -0.96 2.94 16.79
CA LEU A 156 -1.16 4.38 16.96
C LEU A 156 -0.26 5.00 18.05
N ASP A 157 0.32 4.16 18.92
CA ASP A 157 1.30 4.60 19.92
C ASP A 157 2.73 4.77 19.36
N SER A 158 2.97 4.28 18.12
CA SER A 158 4.28 4.28 17.47
C SER A 158 4.81 5.67 17.15
N GLU A 159 6.14 5.79 17.04
CA GLU A 159 6.73 7.03 16.51
C GLU A 159 6.36 7.21 15.03
N TYR A 160 6.20 6.11 14.29
CA TYR A 160 5.63 6.11 12.94
C TYR A 160 4.28 6.85 12.90
N ALA A 161 3.30 6.45 13.73
CA ALA A 161 1.97 7.05 13.73
C ALA A 161 2.01 8.54 14.12
N LYS A 162 2.95 8.94 14.98
CA LYS A 162 3.17 10.35 15.34
C LYS A 162 3.72 11.16 14.17
N ILE A 163 4.74 10.66 13.48
CA ILE A 163 5.34 11.33 12.31
C ILE A 163 4.31 11.47 11.18
N ARG A 164 3.53 10.40 10.94
CA ARG A 164 2.46 10.37 9.95
C ARG A 164 1.20 11.14 10.40
N ASN A 165 1.19 11.62 11.64
CA ASN A 165 0.09 12.35 12.28
C ASN A 165 -1.26 11.60 12.19
N LEU A 166 -1.24 10.27 12.33
CA LEU A 166 -2.42 9.43 12.13
C LEU A 166 -3.54 9.74 13.14
N ASN A 167 -3.17 10.11 14.38
CA ASN A 167 -4.12 10.50 15.42
C ASN A 167 -4.94 11.77 15.10
N HIS A 168 -4.61 12.49 14.03
CA HIS A 168 -5.41 13.63 13.56
C HIS A 168 -6.64 13.20 12.76
N TYR A 169 -6.62 12.00 12.18
CA TYR A 169 -7.71 11.48 11.36
C TYR A 169 -8.66 10.68 12.26
N THR A 170 -9.95 11.01 12.19
CA THR A 170 -10.98 10.34 13.01
C THR A 170 -11.34 8.95 12.51
N GLU A 171 -10.99 8.67 11.26
CA GLU A 171 -11.26 7.47 10.50
C GLU A 171 -10.23 6.37 10.78
N ILE A 172 -9.08 6.71 11.38
CA ILE A 172 -8.01 5.76 11.62
C ILE A 172 -8.49 4.56 12.46
N ASP A 173 -8.15 3.35 12.02
CA ASP A 173 -8.55 2.08 12.63
C ASP A 173 -10.08 1.94 12.86
N ASN A 174 -10.92 2.56 12.02
CA ASN A 174 -12.39 2.45 12.07
C ASN A 174 -12.95 1.07 11.64
N GLY A 175 -12.08 0.19 11.11
CA GLY A 175 -12.43 -1.11 10.55
C GLY A 175 -12.22 -1.20 9.04
N ASP A 176 -12.13 -0.06 8.35
CA ASP A 176 -11.86 0.03 6.91
C ASP A 176 -10.37 -0.23 6.66
N HIS A 177 -10.07 -1.06 5.65
CA HIS A 177 -8.71 -1.49 5.34
C HIS A 177 -7.76 -0.30 5.06
N CYS A 178 -8.18 0.65 4.23
CA CYS A 178 -7.39 1.83 3.88
C CYS A 178 -7.10 2.79 5.05
N TRP A 179 -7.82 2.67 6.16
CA TRP A 179 -7.61 3.47 7.38
C TRP A 179 -6.87 2.71 8.47
N SER A 180 -6.46 1.47 8.20
CA SER A 180 -5.62 0.69 9.11
C SER A 180 -4.20 1.25 9.17
N ALA A 181 -3.71 1.57 10.37
CA ALA A 181 -2.37 2.14 10.54
C ALA A 181 -1.26 1.24 9.98
N VAL A 182 -1.43 -0.09 10.05
CA VAL A 182 -0.47 -1.06 9.53
C VAL A 182 -0.52 -1.19 8.01
N GLU A 183 -1.70 -1.04 7.40
CA GLU A 183 -1.83 -1.05 5.94
C GLU A 183 -1.21 0.21 5.33
N ILE A 184 -1.51 1.38 5.90
CA ILE A 184 -0.89 2.65 5.50
C ILE A 184 0.64 2.56 5.60
N ALA A 185 1.15 1.97 6.68
CA ALA A 185 2.58 1.78 6.85
C ALA A 185 3.18 0.85 5.79
N ALA A 186 2.49 -0.23 5.43
CA ALA A 186 2.94 -1.15 4.39
C ALA A 186 2.98 -0.46 3.02
N GLU A 187 2.03 0.41 2.72
CA GLU A 187 2.03 1.23 1.50
C GLU A 187 3.14 2.29 1.51
N ASP A 188 3.41 2.90 2.66
CA ASP A 188 4.55 3.80 2.85
C ASP A 188 5.88 3.04 2.61
N TYR A 189 5.99 1.79 3.06
CA TYR A 189 7.13 0.94 2.73
C TYR A 189 7.28 0.76 1.21
N VAL A 190 6.19 0.49 0.48
CA VAL A 190 6.24 0.34 -0.99
C VAL A 190 6.80 1.60 -1.64
N GLN A 191 6.32 2.78 -1.24
CA GLN A 191 6.77 4.07 -1.80
C GLN A 191 8.23 4.38 -1.46
N LEU A 192 8.65 4.15 -0.22
CA LEU A 192 9.97 4.55 0.25
C LEU A 192 11.05 3.51 -0.07
N PHE A 193 10.73 2.22 0.06
CA PHE A 193 11.67 1.10 0.13
C PHE A 193 11.34 0.00 -0.91
N GLY A 194 10.22 0.10 -1.61
CA GLY A 194 9.82 -0.84 -2.65
C GLY A 194 10.69 -0.79 -3.91
N SER A 195 10.50 -1.77 -4.79
CA SER A 195 11.27 -1.88 -6.03
C SER A 195 11.03 -0.68 -6.97
N PRO A 196 12.08 -0.12 -7.59
CA PRO A 196 11.92 0.94 -8.59
C PRO A 196 11.15 0.49 -9.85
N ASN A 197 11.02 -0.82 -10.14
CA ASN A 197 10.24 -1.23 -11.32
C ASN A 197 8.73 -1.19 -11.11
N LEU A 198 8.25 -0.91 -9.88
CA LEU A 198 6.82 -0.68 -9.65
C LEU A 198 6.32 0.53 -10.47
N THR A 199 7.20 1.47 -10.81
CA THR A 199 6.92 2.57 -11.75
C THR A 199 6.46 2.11 -13.13
N ARG A 200 6.69 0.85 -13.52
CA ARG A 200 6.21 0.28 -14.80
C ARG A 200 4.78 -0.23 -14.72
N ILE A 201 4.23 -0.34 -13.51
CA ILE A 201 2.90 -0.84 -13.24
C ILE A 201 1.94 0.35 -13.24
N ARG A 202 1.03 0.38 -14.22
CA ARG A 202 0.08 1.50 -14.39
C ARG A 202 -0.76 1.78 -13.15
N SER A 203 -1.25 0.74 -12.48
CA SER A 203 -2.03 0.93 -11.25
C SER A 203 -1.21 1.63 -10.17
N TYR A 204 0.06 1.26 -9.99
CA TYR A 204 0.95 1.95 -9.06
C TYR A 204 1.17 3.42 -9.43
N GLN A 205 1.32 3.75 -10.71
CA GLN A 205 1.43 5.14 -11.18
C GLN A 205 0.19 5.99 -10.86
N TYR A 206 -0.99 5.37 -10.76
CA TYR A 206 -2.28 6.06 -10.55
C TYR A 206 -2.72 6.06 -9.09
N THR A 207 -2.35 5.02 -8.35
CA THR A 207 -2.67 4.80 -6.94
C THR A 207 -1.46 4.17 -6.23
N PRO A 208 -0.45 4.96 -5.85
CA PRO A 208 0.71 4.47 -5.09
C PRO A 208 0.33 3.96 -3.69
N GLN A 209 -0.85 4.34 -3.20
CA GLN A 209 -1.45 3.94 -1.94
C GLN A 209 -2.98 3.89 -2.11
N GLU A 210 -3.65 3.06 -1.33
CA GLU A 210 -5.10 2.85 -1.32
C GLU A 210 -5.81 4.09 -0.77
N ASN A 211 -5.27 4.66 0.33
CA ASN A 211 -5.88 5.81 0.97
C ASN A 211 -5.55 7.12 0.24
N ALA A 212 -6.44 7.57 -0.63
CA ALA A 212 -6.24 8.80 -1.41
C ALA A 212 -6.25 10.10 -0.59
N HIS A 213 -6.77 10.09 0.64
CA HIS A 213 -6.86 11.27 1.52
C HIS A 213 -5.57 11.61 2.23
N LEU A 214 -4.73 10.62 2.46
CA LEU A 214 -3.45 10.83 3.11
C LEU A 214 -2.46 11.42 2.10
N PRO A 215 -1.53 12.28 2.55
CA PRO A 215 -0.36 12.61 1.77
C PRO A 215 0.38 11.34 1.34
N LEU A 216 1.07 11.36 0.20
CA LEU A 216 2.02 10.30 -0.17
C LEU A 216 3.17 10.24 0.84
N ALA A 217 3.86 9.10 0.94
CA ALA A 217 4.89 8.88 1.95
C ALA A 217 6.02 9.94 1.89
N TRP A 218 6.41 10.32 0.67
CA TRP A 218 7.44 11.34 0.42
C TRP A 218 7.02 12.76 0.77
N GLU A 219 5.72 13.02 0.92
CA GLU A 219 5.19 14.33 1.31
C GLU A 219 5.21 14.54 2.83
N VAL A 220 5.51 13.49 3.60
CA VAL A 220 5.51 13.52 5.07
C VAL A 220 6.92 13.83 5.58
N PRO A 221 7.15 15.02 6.15
CA PRO A 221 8.48 15.41 6.59
C PRO A 221 9.07 14.43 7.62
N GLY A 222 10.28 13.93 7.35
CA GLY A 222 11.00 13.03 8.25
C GLY A 222 10.60 11.56 8.19
N LEU A 223 9.59 11.18 7.40
CA LEU A 223 9.15 9.78 7.32
C LEU A 223 10.20 8.85 6.72
N TYR A 224 10.84 9.25 5.62
CA TYR A 224 11.94 8.48 5.01
C TYR A 224 13.11 8.28 6.00
N ASP A 225 13.56 9.36 6.63
CA ASP A 225 14.63 9.31 7.62
C ASP A 225 14.27 8.40 8.80
N TYR A 226 13.01 8.41 9.22
CA TYR A 226 12.51 7.50 10.25
C TYR A 226 12.63 6.04 9.81
N PHE A 227 12.20 5.64 8.61
CA PHE A 227 12.34 4.27 8.12
C PHE A 227 13.82 3.83 8.02
N VAL A 228 14.69 4.72 7.54
CA VAL A 228 16.14 4.50 7.48
C VAL A 228 16.73 4.30 8.89
N ASN A 229 16.37 5.15 9.85
CA ASN A 229 16.88 5.06 11.22
C ASN A 229 16.32 3.86 11.99
N LEU A 230 15.04 3.55 11.79
CA LEU A 230 14.35 2.41 12.38
C LEU A 230 15.02 1.10 11.96
N SER A 231 15.27 0.95 10.65
CA SER A 231 15.83 -0.28 10.08
C SER A 231 17.36 -0.35 10.15
N GLY A 232 18.04 0.79 10.18
CA GLY A 232 19.49 0.87 10.01
C GLY A 232 19.97 0.56 8.58
N LEU A 233 19.05 0.48 7.61
CA LEU A 233 19.34 0.25 6.20
C LEU A 233 19.74 1.57 5.53
N LYS A 234 20.43 1.48 4.38
CA LYS A 234 20.86 2.68 3.64
C LYS A 234 19.73 3.38 2.88
N GLY A 235 18.54 2.78 2.80
CA GLY A 235 17.42 3.25 1.98
C GLY A 235 17.74 3.25 0.48
N LYS A 236 16.87 3.86 -0.35
CA LYS A 236 17.12 4.10 -1.78
C LYS A 236 18.34 5.00 -2.00
N GLU A 237 19.06 4.79 -3.10
CA GLU A 237 20.19 5.65 -3.51
C GLU A 237 19.71 7.04 -3.89
N ASP A 238 18.57 7.10 -4.58
CA ASP A 238 17.84 8.29 -4.94
C ASP A 238 16.85 8.65 -3.83
N ARG A 239 17.11 9.77 -3.15
CA ARG A 239 16.50 10.12 -1.86
C ARG A 239 15.61 11.35 -1.91
N ASP A 240 15.55 12.01 -3.05
CA ASP A 240 14.77 13.20 -3.21
C ASP A 240 13.58 12.85 -4.11
N ALA A 241 12.37 13.21 -3.65
CA ALA A 241 11.22 13.12 -4.52
C ALA A 241 11.18 14.34 -5.45
N PRO A 242 10.51 14.23 -6.62
CA PRO A 242 10.30 15.36 -7.50
C PRO A 242 9.66 16.54 -6.78
N SER A 243 9.89 17.76 -7.27
CA SER A 243 9.18 18.93 -6.77
C SER A 243 7.68 18.77 -6.99
N MET A 244 6.86 19.06 -5.98
CA MET A 244 5.40 19.02 -6.11
C MET A 244 4.92 20.03 -7.18
N PRO A 245 4.21 19.58 -8.23
CA PRO A 245 3.66 20.48 -9.24
C PRO A 245 2.52 21.31 -8.67
N LEU A 246 2.28 22.50 -9.23
CA LEU A 246 1.10 23.29 -8.91
C LEU A 246 -0.03 22.94 -9.89
N LEU A 247 -0.98 22.10 -9.45
CA LEU A 247 -2.19 21.79 -10.22
C LEU A 247 -3.17 22.97 -10.17
N GLN A 248 -3.71 23.35 -11.33
CA GLN A 248 -4.67 24.45 -11.45
C GLN A 248 -5.87 24.05 -12.31
N LEU A 249 -7.09 24.40 -11.87
CA LEU A 249 -8.27 24.41 -12.72
C LEU A 249 -8.27 25.72 -13.51
N THR A 250 -8.10 25.63 -14.82
CA THR A 250 -7.88 26.80 -15.71
C THR A 250 -9.10 27.17 -16.54
N GLU A 251 -9.99 26.21 -16.81
CA GLU A 251 -11.23 26.46 -17.54
C GLU A 251 -12.36 25.51 -17.09
N VAL A 252 -13.58 26.03 -17.07
CA VAL A 252 -14.82 25.30 -16.81
C VAL A 252 -15.78 25.63 -17.94
N THR A 253 -16.19 24.63 -18.69
CA THR A 253 -17.17 24.78 -19.78
C THR A 253 -18.40 23.91 -19.54
N SER A 254 -19.35 23.92 -20.46
CA SER A 254 -20.46 22.94 -20.45
C SER A 254 -19.97 21.50 -20.67
N GLU A 255 -18.85 21.36 -21.38
CA GLU A 255 -18.30 20.08 -21.84
C GLU A 255 -17.30 19.48 -20.85
N GLY A 256 -16.50 20.32 -20.18
CA GLY A 256 -15.40 19.81 -19.37
C GLY A 256 -14.84 20.76 -18.32
N LEU A 257 -14.00 20.18 -17.47
CA LEU A 257 -13.08 20.85 -16.55
C LEU A 257 -11.67 20.71 -17.13
N PHE A 258 -10.90 21.79 -17.20
CA PHE A 258 -9.58 21.80 -17.81
C PHE A 258 -8.51 22.19 -16.81
N PHE A 259 -7.44 21.43 -16.79
CA PHE A 259 -6.40 21.51 -15.78
C PHE A 259 -5.05 21.79 -16.41
N GLN A 260 -4.22 22.49 -15.66
CA GLN A 260 -2.87 22.87 -16.07
C GLN A 260 -1.90 22.76 -14.90
N TRP A 261 -0.65 22.42 -15.19
CA TRP A 261 0.46 22.52 -14.24
C TRP A 261 1.79 22.74 -14.95
N ASP A 262 2.73 23.32 -14.22
CA ASP A 262 4.12 23.48 -14.65
C ASP A 262 4.90 22.17 -14.48
N GLU A 263 5.93 22.00 -15.30
CA GLU A 263 6.84 20.86 -15.19
C GLU A 263 7.53 20.84 -13.82
N ALA A 264 7.41 19.71 -13.12
CA ALA A 264 8.15 19.45 -11.91
C ALA A 264 9.65 19.29 -12.22
N THR A 265 10.49 19.71 -11.29
CA THR A 265 11.93 19.50 -11.32
C THR A 265 12.31 18.33 -10.42
N ASP A 266 13.35 17.62 -10.82
CA ASP A 266 13.90 16.49 -10.09
C ASP A 266 15.43 16.54 -10.18
N ASP A 267 16.13 15.86 -9.27
CA ASP A 267 17.59 15.76 -9.33
C ASP A 267 18.05 14.73 -10.39
N SER A 268 17.15 13.82 -10.76
CA SER A 268 17.34 12.88 -11.85
C SER A 268 17.31 13.57 -13.22
N ARG A 269 18.04 13.00 -14.18
CA ARG A 269 18.03 13.45 -15.59
C ARG A 269 16.95 12.77 -16.42
N GLU A 270 16.18 11.89 -15.79
CA GLU A 270 15.19 11.07 -16.47
C GLU A 270 13.84 11.79 -16.55
N PRO A 271 13.01 11.47 -17.55
CA PRO A 271 11.68 12.05 -17.63
C PRO A 271 10.80 11.64 -16.44
N LEU A 272 10.10 12.62 -15.87
CA LEU A 272 9.09 12.38 -14.86
C LEU A 272 7.82 11.76 -15.45
N ILE A 273 7.19 10.89 -14.68
CA ILE A 273 5.91 10.27 -14.98
C ILE A 273 4.82 11.14 -14.34
N TYR A 274 3.86 11.58 -15.15
CA TYR A 274 2.70 12.32 -14.69
C TYR A 274 1.45 11.45 -14.82
N SER A 275 0.66 11.40 -13.77
CA SER A 275 -0.64 10.71 -13.75
C SER A 275 -1.68 11.66 -13.18
N MET A 276 -2.79 11.81 -13.88
CA MET A 276 -3.89 12.63 -13.39
C MET A 276 -5.15 11.78 -13.26
N VAL A 277 -5.67 11.73 -12.04
CA VAL A 277 -6.77 10.84 -11.66
C VAL A 277 -7.90 11.61 -11.01
N GLY A 278 -9.12 11.14 -11.26
CA GLY A 278 -10.32 11.57 -10.57
C GLY A 278 -10.80 10.50 -9.60
N VAL A 279 -10.87 10.84 -8.33
CA VAL A 279 -11.33 9.97 -7.24
C VAL A 279 -12.67 10.49 -6.75
N THR A 280 -13.70 9.66 -6.88
CA THR A 280 -15.06 9.96 -6.41
C THR A 280 -15.23 9.37 -5.01
N HIS A 281 -15.87 10.10 -4.08
CA HIS A 281 -16.28 9.57 -2.77
C HIS A 281 -15.21 8.69 -2.11
N PRO A 282 -14.20 9.32 -1.50
CA PRO A 282 -13.10 8.58 -0.93
C PRO A 282 -13.48 7.86 0.39
N THR A 283 -14.31 6.83 0.31
CA THR A 283 -14.68 5.90 1.40
C THR A 283 -14.13 4.50 1.10
N GLU A 284 -14.57 3.45 1.82
CA GLU A 284 -14.12 2.04 1.70
C GLU A 284 -13.88 1.50 0.27
N ASP A 285 -14.51 2.09 -0.76
CA ASP A 285 -14.40 1.68 -2.17
C ASP A 285 -13.78 2.76 -3.09
N SER A 286 -12.89 3.61 -2.54
CA SER A 286 -12.17 4.66 -3.26
C SER A 286 -11.40 4.09 -4.46
N THR A 287 -12.06 4.04 -5.61
CA THR A 287 -11.48 3.57 -6.85
C THR A 287 -11.21 4.78 -7.72
N VAL A 288 -10.02 4.85 -8.32
CA VAL A 288 -9.79 5.79 -9.42
C VAL A 288 -10.85 5.53 -10.48
N LYS A 289 -11.75 6.49 -10.65
CA LYS A 289 -12.83 6.39 -11.64
C LYS A 289 -12.41 6.94 -12.98
N TYR A 290 -11.54 7.94 -12.97
CA TYR A 290 -11.17 8.66 -14.17
C TYR A 290 -9.66 8.70 -14.29
N LEU A 291 -9.12 8.07 -15.34
CA LEU A 291 -7.76 8.30 -15.79
C LEU A 291 -7.80 9.37 -16.88
N MET A 292 -7.18 10.51 -16.65
CA MET A 292 -7.24 11.64 -17.57
C MET A 292 -6.03 11.66 -18.52
N SER A 293 -6.25 11.99 -19.79
CA SER A 293 -5.18 12.10 -20.76
C SER A 293 -4.34 13.35 -20.51
N ILE A 294 -3.02 13.23 -20.61
CA ILE A 294 -2.08 14.33 -20.40
C ILE A 294 -1.47 14.74 -21.74
N THR A 295 -1.42 16.04 -21.99
CA THR A 295 -0.77 16.64 -23.16
C THR A 295 0.23 17.69 -22.69
N LYS A 296 1.36 17.84 -23.39
CA LYS A 296 2.37 18.88 -23.11
C LYS A 296 2.36 19.90 -24.25
N GLU A 297 2.10 21.16 -23.92
CA GLU A 297 2.07 22.29 -24.85
C GLU A 297 2.82 23.48 -24.26
N ASN A 298 3.80 24.04 -24.99
CA ASN A 298 4.54 25.24 -24.56
C ASN A 298 5.15 25.15 -23.14
N ASN A 299 5.77 24.01 -22.81
CA ASN A 299 6.33 23.69 -21.48
C ASN A 299 5.29 23.58 -20.35
N CYS A 300 4.02 23.48 -20.70
CA CYS A 300 2.94 23.31 -19.75
C CYS A 300 2.21 22.01 -20.01
N TYR A 301 1.87 21.29 -18.95
CA TYR A 301 1.04 20.10 -19.06
C TYR A 301 -0.42 20.46 -18.89
N LYS A 302 -1.29 19.77 -19.63
CA LYS A 302 -2.73 19.97 -19.63
C LYS A 302 -3.46 18.65 -19.59
N SER A 303 -4.61 18.66 -18.93
CA SER A 303 -5.57 17.57 -18.92
C SER A 303 -7.00 18.07 -18.84
N SER A 304 -7.97 17.19 -19.05
CA SER A 304 -9.39 17.56 -18.99
C SER A 304 -10.24 16.40 -18.50
N LEU A 305 -11.35 16.76 -17.84
CA LEU A 305 -12.37 15.83 -17.36
C LEU A 305 -13.72 16.19 -17.96
N SER A 306 -14.41 15.21 -18.55
CA SER A 306 -15.71 15.41 -19.20
C SER A 306 -16.82 15.62 -18.16
N ARG A 307 -17.49 16.77 -18.20
CA ARG A 307 -18.66 17.02 -17.34
C ARG A 307 -19.86 16.19 -17.73
N ARG A 308 -19.94 15.76 -19.00
CA ARG A 308 -20.98 14.82 -19.43
C ARG A 308 -20.85 13.50 -18.68
N GLN A 309 -19.62 12.98 -18.60
CA GLN A 309 -19.35 11.72 -17.90
C GLN A 309 -19.66 11.85 -16.40
N LEU A 310 -19.22 12.92 -15.74
CA LEU A 310 -19.53 13.18 -14.32
C LEU A 310 -21.04 13.22 -14.04
N ARG A 311 -21.83 13.84 -14.94
CA ARG A 311 -23.30 13.87 -14.83
C ARG A 311 -23.94 12.50 -15.04
N GLU A 312 -23.46 11.74 -16.01
CA GLU A 312 -23.93 10.37 -16.28
C GLU A 312 -23.68 9.45 -15.07
N ASP A 313 -22.55 9.64 -14.39
CA ASP A 313 -22.16 8.91 -13.19
C ASP A 313 -22.77 9.46 -11.89
N ARG A 314 -23.54 10.57 -11.96
CA ARG A 314 -24.17 11.26 -10.82
C ARG A 314 -23.17 11.65 -9.72
N ILE A 315 -21.99 12.11 -10.13
CA ILE A 315 -20.95 12.60 -9.23
C ILE A 315 -21.26 14.05 -8.85
N GLU A 316 -21.28 14.34 -7.56
CA GLU A 316 -21.52 15.68 -7.01
C GLU A 316 -20.20 16.39 -6.64
N ASP A 317 -19.19 15.63 -6.22
CA ASP A 317 -17.87 16.11 -5.89
C ASP A 317 -16.76 15.18 -6.39
N ILE A 318 -15.57 15.72 -6.61
CA ILE A 318 -14.45 14.93 -7.09
C ILE A 318 -13.13 15.46 -6.54
N LEU A 319 -12.29 14.54 -6.06
CA LEU A 319 -10.89 14.81 -5.77
C LEU A 319 -10.09 14.57 -7.05
N VAL A 320 -9.55 15.64 -7.61
CA VAL A 320 -8.63 15.55 -8.74
C VAL A 320 -7.22 15.53 -8.20
N LYS A 321 -6.47 14.45 -8.44
CA LYS A 321 -5.09 14.27 -7.97
C LYS A 321 -4.15 14.18 -9.16
N LEU A 322 -3.13 15.04 -9.15
CA LEU A 322 -1.98 14.96 -10.03
C LEU A 322 -0.84 14.31 -9.26
N ILE A 323 -0.38 13.15 -9.72
CA ILE A 323 0.75 12.41 -9.16
C ILE A 323 1.94 12.59 -10.11
N VAL A 324 3.09 12.91 -9.54
CA VAL A 324 4.36 13.02 -10.24
C VAL A 324 5.34 12.05 -9.61
N MET A 325 6.00 11.26 -10.45
CA MET A 325 6.88 10.19 -10.01
C MET A 325 8.15 10.17 -10.84
N ASP A 326 9.29 9.96 -10.19
CA ASP A 326 10.57 9.73 -10.86
C ASP A 326 10.71 8.26 -11.31
N GLN A 327 11.88 7.87 -11.84
CA GLN A 327 12.14 6.49 -12.25
C GLN A 327 12.47 5.55 -11.07
N SER A 328 12.78 6.11 -9.90
CA SER A 328 13.04 5.41 -8.64
C SER A 328 11.75 5.09 -7.87
N GLY A 329 10.62 5.62 -8.33
CA GLY A 329 9.30 5.48 -7.72
C GLY A 329 9.04 6.47 -6.59
N ASN A 330 9.86 7.49 -6.41
CA ASN A 330 9.57 8.54 -5.45
C ASN A 330 8.47 9.42 -6.05
N ALA A 331 7.41 9.63 -5.28
CA ALA A 331 6.19 10.23 -5.79
C ALA A 331 5.67 11.31 -4.86
N VAL A 332 5.28 12.42 -5.45
CA VAL A 332 4.53 13.51 -4.81
C VAL A 332 3.25 13.76 -5.58
N SER A 333 2.35 14.52 -4.99
CA SER A 333 1.05 14.79 -5.53
C SER A 333 0.56 16.19 -5.18
N ASN A 334 -0.30 16.72 -6.04
CA ASN A 334 -1.08 17.91 -5.76
C ASN A 334 -2.54 17.60 -6.09
N ASN A 335 -3.48 18.16 -5.32
CA ASN A 335 -4.88 17.82 -5.48
C ASN A 335 -5.80 19.04 -5.34
N ILE A 336 -6.95 18.95 -6.00
CA ILE A 336 -8.05 19.92 -5.93
C ILE A 336 -9.33 19.12 -5.69
N GLN A 337 -9.99 19.37 -4.56
CA GLN A 337 -11.37 18.94 -4.34
C GLN A 337 -12.29 19.90 -5.09
N ILE A 338 -13.19 19.39 -5.94
CA ILE A 338 -14.10 20.20 -6.74
C ILE A 338 -15.54 19.83 -6.42
N ASP A 339 -16.31 20.80 -5.94
CA ASP A 339 -17.78 20.75 -5.90
C ASP A 339 -18.31 20.99 -7.33
N LEU A 340 -18.91 19.97 -7.94
CA LEU A 340 -19.37 20.01 -9.32
C LEU A 340 -20.65 20.83 -9.50
N SER A 341 -21.31 21.22 -8.41
CA SER A 341 -22.41 22.18 -8.43
C SER A 341 -21.92 23.63 -8.60
N ARG A 342 -20.66 23.91 -8.19
CA ARG A 342 -20.02 25.24 -8.23
C ARG A 342 -18.52 25.17 -8.60
N PRO A 343 -18.14 24.53 -9.72
CA PRO A 343 -16.73 24.31 -10.07
C PRO A 343 -15.94 25.61 -10.32
N GLU A 344 -16.61 26.72 -10.64
CA GLU A 344 -16.00 28.03 -10.84
C GLU A 344 -15.46 28.68 -9.55
N ASP A 345 -15.87 28.22 -8.37
CA ASP A 345 -15.34 28.75 -7.10
C ASP A 345 -13.83 28.47 -6.94
N TYR A 346 -13.29 27.52 -7.71
CA TYR A 346 -11.93 27.02 -7.59
C TYR A 346 -10.92 27.74 -8.50
N PHE A 347 -11.32 28.74 -9.30
CA PHE A 347 -10.43 29.51 -10.17
C PHE A 347 -9.40 30.39 -9.43
N PHE A 348 -9.62 30.68 -8.14
CA PHE A 348 -8.87 31.73 -7.42
C PHE A 348 -8.13 31.27 -6.16
N LEU A 349 -8.04 29.96 -5.89
CA LEU A 349 -7.22 29.43 -4.80
C LEU A 349 -5.73 29.39 -5.20
N MET A 350 -5.18 30.53 -5.61
CA MET A 350 -3.74 30.70 -5.62
C MET A 350 -3.31 30.96 -4.17
N PRO A 351 -2.39 30.19 -3.57
CA PRO A 351 -1.64 30.73 -2.47
C PRO A 351 -0.98 32.01 -2.99
N SER A 352 -1.34 33.16 -2.41
CA SER A 352 -0.49 34.34 -2.52
C SER A 352 0.95 33.88 -2.25
N PRO A 353 1.95 34.23 -3.07
CA PRO A 353 3.29 33.68 -2.94
C PRO A 353 3.79 33.98 -1.53
N VAL A 354 3.67 33.01 -0.64
CA VAL A 354 4.32 33.05 0.66
C VAL A 354 5.78 32.91 0.31
N LEU A 355 6.48 34.04 0.37
CA LEU A 355 7.93 34.11 0.40
C LEU A 355 8.40 33.14 1.49
N TYR A 356 8.78 31.92 1.09
CA TYR A 356 9.67 31.10 1.88
C TYR A 356 11.01 31.84 1.92
N LEU A 357 11.17 32.68 2.94
CA LEU A 357 12.48 33.19 3.34
C LEU A 357 13.31 31.97 3.76
N LYS A 358 14.41 31.76 3.02
CA LYS A 358 15.45 30.76 3.29
C LYS A 358 16.01 30.85 4.69
#